data_AF-A0A920J4A7-F1
#
_entry.id   AF-A0A920J4A7-F1
#
_cell.length_a   1.000
_cell.length_b   1.000
_cell.length_c   1.000
_cell.angle_alpha   90.00
_cell.angle_beta   90.00
_cell.angle_gamma   90.00
#
_symmetry.space_group_name_H-M   'P 1'
#
loop_
_entity.id
_entity.type
_entity.pdbx_description
1 polymer ?
#
loop_
_entity_poly.entity_id
_entity_poly.type
_entity_poly.pdbx_seq_one_letter_code
_entity_poly.pdbx_strand_id
1 'polypeptide(L)'
;MYKELSQAWEELTAEGSQFELEEVNVRGIDLLCYKNQPATLRDFWLSSLRFGNADYLVYGDERISYAEAHEHVASIANWFIENDVQVGDRVAIAMRNYPEWMLAYWACMSIGAACVGMNAWWATPELEYALNDSKPKVVIADKERLEQLIELRDSDAFPQLVGVRAETNQLMLLSGMCL
;
A
#
# COMPACT_ATOMS: atom_id res chain seq x y z
N MET A 1 35.16 -1.69 7.19
CA MET A 1 34.29 -0.52 6.93
C MET A 1 35.20 0.69 6.74
N TYR A 2 35.04 1.43 5.64
CA TYR A 2 35.88 2.60 5.34
C TYR A 2 35.75 3.65 6.44
N LYS A 3 36.86 4.31 6.82
CA LYS A 3 36.92 5.23 7.97
C LYS A 3 35.89 6.37 7.86
N GLU A 4 35.66 6.82 6.63
CA GLU A 4 34.71 7.86 6.26
C GLU A 4 33.26 7.41 6.47
N LEU A 5 32.95 6.14 6.22
CA LEU A 5 31.62 5.58 6.48
C LEU A 5 31.35 5.46 7.97
N SER A 6 32.34 5.03 8.75
CA SER A 6 32.21 4.95 10.21
C SER A 6 31.94 6.33 10.82
N GLN A 7 32.69 7.34 10.36
CA GLN A 7 32.50 8.72 10.83
C GLN A 7 31.10 9.25 10.48
N ALA A 8 30.65 9.08 9.24
CA ALA A 8 29.31 9.51 8.83
C ALA A 8 28.21 8.79 9.63
N TRP A 9 28.41 7.49 9.92
CA TRP A 9 27.48 6.75 10.77
C TRP A 9 27.41 7.34 12.18
N GLU A 10 28.56 7.53 12.82
CA GLU A 10 28.66 8.10 14.17
C GLU A 10 27.97 9.47 14.26
N GLU A 11 28.21 10.35 13.28
CA GLU A 11 27.61 11.68 13.20
C GLU A 11 26.08 11.61 13.01
N LEU A 12 25.60 10.73 12.12
CA LEU A 12 24.17 10.59 11.82
C LEU A 12 23.37 9.91 12.93
N THR A 13 24.02 9.11 13.79
CA THR A 13 23.37 8.37 14.88
C THR A 13 23.65 8.94 16.28
N ALA A 14 24.37 10.05 16.39
CA ALA A 14 24.69 10.71 17.66
C ALA A 14 23.45 11.30 18.36
N GLU A 15 23.58 11.61 19.66
CA GLU A 15 22.54 12.31 20.42
C GLU A 15 22.19 13.65 19.75
N GLY A 16 20.89 13.93 19.59
CA GLY A 16 20.36 15.13 18.93
C GLY A 16 20.39 15.10 17.40
N SER A 17 20.93 14.05 16.78
CA SER A 17 20.96 13.89 15.32
C SER A 17 19.63 13.33 14.76
N GLN A 18 19.47 13.38 13.44
CA GLN A 18 18.27 12.89 12.77
C GLN A 18 18.01 11.39 13.02
N PHE A 19 19.08 10.58 13.06
CA PHE A 19 18.98 9.13 13.25
C PHE A 19 19.56 8.71 14.61
N GLU A 20 19.44 9.58 15.62
CA GLU A 20 19.77 9.25 17.02
C GLU A 20 19.19 7.88 17.39
N LEU A 21 20.03 7.05 18.01
CA LEU A 21 19.66 5.70 18.43
C LEU A 21 19.30 5.67 19.92
N GLU A 22 18.27 4.90 20.24
CA GLU A 22 17.89 4.56 21.61
C GLU A 22 17.63 3.05 21.74
N GLU A 23 17.82 2.51 22.94
CA GLU A 23 17.43 1.14 23.27
C GLU A 23 15.94 1.09 23.60
N VAL A 24 15.20 0.25 22.88
CA VAL A 24 13.76 0.05 23.07
C VAL A 24 13.48 -1.44 23.29
N ASN A 25 12.73 -1.74 24.35
CA ASN A 25 12.20 -3.09 24.55
C ASN A 25 10.93 -3.29 23.70
N VAL A 26 11.01 -4.12 22.67
CA VAL A 26 9.88 -4.48 21.82
C VAL A 26 9.53 -5.94 22.07
N ARG A 27 8.38 -6.16 22.73
CA ARG A 27 7.86 -7.51 23.03
C ARG A 27 8.87 -8.40 23.76
N GLY A 28 9.62 -7.82 24.70
CA GLY A 28 10.62 -8.54 25.50
C GLY A 28 12.01 -8.69 24.85
N ILE A 29 12.23 -8.06 23.70
CA ILE A 29 13.52 -8.05 23.00
C ILE A 29 14.05 -6.61 23.00
N ASP A 30 15.26 -6.41 23.54
CA ASP A 30 15.93 -5.11 23.50
C ASP A 30 16.58 -4.91 22.12
N LEU A 31 16.24 -3.80 21.47
CA LEU A 31 16.68 -3.45 20.12
C LEU A 31 17.14 -1.99 20.09
N LEU A 32 18.05 -1.67 19.16
CA LEU A 32 18.35 -0.30 18.81
C LEU A 32 17.30 0.21 17.82
N CYS A 33 16.64 1.32 18.17
CA CYS A 33 15.68 2.00 17.32
C CYS A 33 16.10 3.45 17.08
N TYR A 34 15.64 4.03 15.97
CA TYR A 34 15.78 5.47 15.76
C TYR A 34 14.80 6.20 16.67
N LYS A 35 15.33 7.02 17.58
CA LYS A 35 14.56 7.79 18.56
C LYS A 35 13.53 8.71 17.90
N ASN A 36 13.89 9.28 16.75
CA ASN A 36 13.07 10.23 16.02
C ASN A 36 12.25 9.58 14.88
N GLN A 37 12.06 8.26 14.90
CA GLN A 37 11.26 7.59 13.87
C GLN A 37 9.78 8.00 13.94
N PRO A 38 9.08 8.06 12.80
CA PRO A 38 7.63 8.22 12.81
C PRO A 38 6.95 7.06 13.55
N ALA A 39 5.89 7.36 14.31
CA ALA A 39 5.16 6.34 15.07
C ALA A 39 4.42 5.35 14.18
N THR A 40 4.01 5.78 12.98
CA THR A 40 3.30 4.95 12.01
C THR A 40 3.76 5.21 10.58
N LEU A 41 3.48 4.27 9.68
CA LEU A 41 3.67 4.47 8.24
C LEU A 41 2.81 5.62 7.70
N ARG A 42 1.65 5.89 8.31
CA ARG A 42 0.85 7.08 8.00
C ARG A 42 1.61 8.37 8.32
N ASP A 43 2.24 8.46 9.49
CA ASP A 43 3.02 9.65 9.87
C ASP A 43 4.19 9.86 8.92
N PHE A 44 4.84 8.76 8.52
CA PHE A 44 5.88 8.80 7.49
C PHE A 44 5.33 9.32 6.15
N TRP A 45 4.19 8.81 5.68
CA TRP A 45 3.53 9.30 4.47
C TRP A 45 3.17 10.79 4.56
N LEU A 46 2.58 11.25 5.66
CA LEU A 46 2.22 12.66 5.85
C LEU A 46 3.44 13.58 5.89
N SER A 47 4.59 13.10 6.38
CA SER A 47 5.84 13.87 6.38
C SER A 47 6.29 14.26 4.96
N SER A 48 5.84 13.52 3.93
CA SER A 48 6.19 13.78 2.53
C SER A 48 5.45 14.99 1.92
N LEU A 49 4.42 15.53 2.58
CA LEU A 49 3.66 16.70 2.09
C LEU A 49 4.57 17.90 1.76
N ARG A 50 5.69 18.04 2.47
CA ARG A 50 6.68 19.10 2.22
C ARG A 50 7.35 19.03 0.85
N PHE A 51 7.23 17.91 0.14
CA PHE A 51 7.82 17.66 -1.19
C PHE A 51 6.78 17.71 -2.31
N GLY A 52 5.61 18.36 -2.08
CA GLY A 52 4.45 18.30 -2.97
C GLY A 52 4.72 18.43 -4.48
N ASN A 53 5.62 19.32 -4.89
CA ASN A 53 5.93 19.57 -6.31
C ASN A 53 6.93 18.59 -6.93
N ALA A 54 7.56 17.71 -6.14
CA ALA A 54 8.49 16.72 -6.66
C ALA A 54 7.74 15.51 -7.23
N ASP A 55 8.32 14.86 -8.23
CA ASP A 55 7.82 13.59 -8.75
C ASP A 55 7.86 12.52 -7.64
N TYR A 56 6.73 11.84 -7.45
CA TYR A 56 6.62 10.69 -6.55
C TYR A 56 6.59 9.37 -7.33
N LEU A 57 5.65 9.23 -8.27
CA LEU A 57 5.54 8.04 -9.13
C LEU A 57 5.86 8.40 -10.58
N VAL A 58 6.69 7.56 -11.18
CA VAL A 58 7.19 7.70 -12.56
C VAL A 58 6.95 6.38 -13.27
N TYR A 59 6.03 6.39 -14.25
CA TYR A 59 5.67 5.19 -15.02
C TYR A 59 5.65 5.50 -16.52
N GLY A 60 6.74 5.17 -17.22
CA GLY A 60 6.91 5.60 -18.62
C GLY A 60 6.91 7.13 -18.71
N ASP A 61 5.93 7.68 -19.42
CA ASP A 61 5.71 9.13 -19.55
C ASP A 61 4.77 9.70 -18.48
N GLU A 62 4.12 8.85 -17.69
CA GLU A 62 3.26 9.27 -16.58
C GLU A 62 4.12 9.78 -15.42
N ARG A 63 3.72 10.91 -14.84
CA ARG A 63 4.31 11.53 -13.66
C ARG A 63 3.19 11.90 -12.70
N ILE A 64 3.31 11.45 -11.46
CA ILE A 64 2.44 11.86 -10.36
C ILE A 64 3.32 12.51 -9.32
N SER A 65 3.09 13.78 -9.03
CA SER A 65 3.76 14.51 -7.97
C SER A 65 3.33 14.00 -6.59
N TYR A 66 4.09 14.33 -5.54
CA TYR A 66 3.67 14.02 -4.18
C TYR A 66 2.29 14.62 -3.86
N ALA A 67 2.02 15.86 -4.29
CA ALA A 67 0.73 16.50 -4.04
C ALA A 67 -0.44 15.73 -4.66
N GLU A 68 -0.33 15.36 -5.94
CA GLU A 68 -1.34 14.55 -6.65
C GLU A 68 -1.50 13.17 -6.02
N ALA A 69 -0.38 12.54 -5.60
CA ALA A 69 -0.43 11.26 -4.93
C ALA A 69 -1.18 11.33 -3.59
N HIS A 70 -1.01 12.40 -2.81
CA HIS A 70 -1.79 12.63 -1.58
C HIS A 70 -3.29 12.78 -1.87
N GLU A 71 -3.66 13.48 -2.96
CA GLU A 71 -5.06 13.61 -3.38
C GLU A 71 -5.67 12.26 -3.79
N HIS A 72 -4.96 11.48 -4.61
CA HIS A 72 -5.39 10.13 -4.99
C HIS A 72 -5.50 9.20 -3.77
N VAL A 73 -4.50 9.19 -2.89
CA VAL A 73 -4.50 8.39 -1.67
C VAL A 73 -5.70 8.75 -0.78
N ALA A 74 -5.97 10.05 -0.59
CA ALA A 74 -7.13 10.50 0.17
C ALA A 74 -8.46 10.06 -0.47
N SER A 75 -8.56 10.13 -1.80
CA SER A 75 -9.75 9.68 -2.53
C SER A 75 -10.01 8.18 -2.35
N ILE A 76 -8.97 7.35 -2.52
CA ILE A 76 -9.07 5.89 -2.36
C ILE A 76 -9.40 5.54 -0.89
N ALA A 77 -8.76 6.23 0.07
CA ALA A 77 -9.01 6.04 1.49
C ALA A 77 -10.46 6.37 1.87
N ASN A 78 -11.03 7.46 1.35
CA ASN A 78 -12.43 7.81 1.57
C ASN A 78 -13.36 6.74 0.99
N TRP A 79 -13.07 6.25 -0.23
CA TRP A 79 -13.85 5.16 -0.82
C TRP A 79 -13.80 3.88 0.03
N PHE A 80 -12.64 3.53 0.59
CA PHE A 80 -12.53 2.40 1.53
C PHE A 80 -13.44 2.59 2.76
N ILE A 81 -13.44 3.78 3.35
CA ILE A 81 -14.28 4.10 4.52
C ILE A 81 -15.77 3.99 4.16
N GLU A 82 -16.18 4.50 3.00
CA GLU A 82 -17.56 4.41 2.50
C GLU A 82 -18.00 2.98 2.20
N ASN A 83 -17.06 2.07 1.94
CA ASN A 83 -17.28 0.63 1.75
C ASN A 83 -16.94 -0.18 3.01
N ASP A 84 -17.07 0.47 4.17
CA ASP A 84 -16.94 -0.11 5.50
C ASP A 84 -15.57 -0.72 5.83
N VAL A 85 -14.49 -0.45 5.09
CA VAL A 85 -13.15 -0.94 5.46
C VAL A 85 -12.71 -0.27 6.76
N GLN A 86 -12.44 -1.09 7.79
CA GLN A 86 -12.06 -0.63 9.13
C GLN A 86 -10.58 -0.86 9.42
N VAL A 87 -10.10 -0.30 10.53
CA VAL A 87 -8.78 -0.59 11.08
C VAL A 87 -8.61 -2.10 11.29
N GLY A 88 -7.56 -2.68 10.75
CA GLY A 88 -7.27 -4.11 10.82
C GLY A 88 -7.96 -4.98 9.76
N ASP A 89 -8.90 -4.43 8.97
CA ASP A 89 -9.38 -5.10 7.77
C ASP A 89 -8.27 -5.23 6.74
N ARG A 90 -8.42 -6.20 5.84
CA ARG A 90 -7.42 -6.50 4.80
C ARG A 90 -7.92 -6.05 3.44
N VAL A 91 -7.06 -5.37 2.69
CA VAL A 91 -7.27 -5.01 1.29
C VAL A 91 -6.19 -5.71 0.48
N ALA A 92 -6.60 -6.54 -0.48
CA ALA A 92 -5.67 -7.20 -1.37
C ALA A 92 -5.42 -6.34 -2.61
N ILE A 93 -4.17 -6.33 -3.08
CA ILE A 93 -3.75 -5.62 -4.28
C ILE A 93 -3.10 -6.62 -5.23
N ALA A 94 -3.78 -6.93 -6.33
CA ALA A 94 -3.42 -7.93 -7.32
C ALA A 94 -3.21 -7.28 -8.70
N MET A 95 -2.07 -6.63 -8.89
CA MET A 95 -1.76 -5.94 -10.15
C MET A 95 -0.25 -5.94 -10.44
N ARG A 96 0.12 -5.61 -11.67
CA ARG A 96 1.49 -5.24 -12.03
C ARG A 96 1.97 -4.01 -11.25
N ASN A 97 3.26 -3.69 -11.39
CA ASN A 97 3.89 -2.50 -10.81
C ASN A 97 3.43 -1.22 -11.53
N TYR A 98 2.16 -0.89 -11.37
CA TYR A 98 1.55 0.36 -11.80
C TYR A 98 1.54 1.38 -10.66
N PRO A 99 1.47 2.69 -10.97
CA PRO A 99 1.34 3.75 -9.97
C PRO A 99 0.24 3.48 -8.92
N GLU A 100 -0.90 2.98 -9.36
CA GLU A 100 -2.07 2.71 -8.53
C GLU A 100 -1.80 1.70 -7.41
N TRP A 101 -0.80 0.81 -7.57
CA TRP A 101 -0.40 -0.12 -6.50
C TRP A 101 0.09 0.65 -5.27
N MET A 102 0.96 1.65 -5.47
CA MET A 102 1.49 2.48 -4.38
C MET A 102 0.43 3.42 -3.81
N LEU A 103 -0.46 3.94 -4.65
CA LEU A 103 -1.57 4.79 -4.20
C LEU A 103 -2.54 3.99 -3.30
N ALA A 104 -2.92 2.79 -3.72
CA ALA A 104 -3.77 1.90 -2.94
C ALA A 104 -3.08 1.44 -1.63
N TYR A 105 -1.78 1.15 -1.68
CA TYR A 105 -0.98 0.82 -0.49
C TYR A 105 -1.03 1.95 0.56
N TRP A 106 -0.75 3.20 0.16
CA TRP A 106 -0.80 4.33 1.08
C TRP A 106 -2.21 4.62 1.58
N ALA A 107 -3.23 4.41 0.74
CA ALA A 107 -4.61 4.51 1.18
C ALA A 107 -4.91 3.52 2.30
N CYS A 108 -4.47 2.26 2.18
CA CYS A 108 -4.59 1.26 3.26
C CYS A 108 -3.89 1.73 4.55
N MET A 109 -2.63 2.16 4.44
CA MET A 109 -1.85 2.62 5.60
C MET A 109 -2.49 3.85 6.27
N SER A 110 -3.11 4.74 5.49
CA SER A 110 -3.71 5.98 5.99
C SER A 110 -4.94 5.74 6.90
N ILE A 111 -5.66 4.65 6.66
CA ILE A 111 -6.86 4.27 7.42
C ILE A 111 -6.60 3.12 8.42
N GLY A 112 -5.38 2.59 8.47
CA GLY A 112 -5.03 1.46 9.35
C GLY A 112 -5.50 0.10 8.84
N ALA A 113 -5.79 -0.03 7.55
CA ALA A 113 -6.05 -1.32 6.90
C ALA A 113 -4.72 -2.03 6.58
N ALA A 114 -4.75 -3.36 6.59
CA ALA A 114 -3.62 -4.20 6.21
C ALA A 114 -3.62 -4.43 4.68
N CYS A 115 -2.52 -4.10 4.02
CA CYS A 115 -2.33 -4.41 2.60
C CYS A 115 -1.87 -5.86 2.42
N VAL A 116 -2.54 -6.60 1.54
CA VAL A 116 -2.15 -7.96 1.11
C VAL A 116 -1.67 -7.88 -0.33
N GLY A 117 -0.36 -7.89 -0.54
CA GLY A 117 0.22 -7.88 -1.89
C GLY A 117 0.09 -9.25 -2.55
N MET A 118 -0.56 -9.30 -3.72
CA MET A 118 -0.68 -10.49 -4.55
C MET A 118 0.17 -10.32 -5.81
N ASN A 119 1.05 -11.27 -6.09
CA ASN A 119 2.00 -11.14 -7.19
C ASN A 119 1.28 -11.24 -8.55
N ALA A 120 1.61 -10.35 -9.49
CA ALA A 120 1.04 -10.36 -10.83
C ALA A 120 1.33 -11.65 -11.62
N TRP A 121 2.40 -12.39 -11.29
CA TRP A 121 2.75 -13.65 -11.94
C TRP A 121 2.04 -14.87 -11.35
N TRP A 122 1.19 -14.68 -10.34
CA TRP A 122 0.44 -15.79 -9.77
C TRP A 122 -0.63 -16.31 -10.72
N ALA A 123 -0.75 -17.63 -10.77
CA ALA A 123 -1.84 -18.31 -11.43
C ALA A 123 -3.09 -18.31 -10.54
N THR A 124 -4.26 -18.59 -11.14
CA THR A 124 -5.55 -18.60 -10.45
C THR A 124 -5.57 -19.39 -9.13
N PRO A 125 -4.97 -20.60 -9.01
CA PRO A 125 -4.96 -21.33 -7.74
C PRO A 125 -4.17 -20.63 -6.61
N GLU A 126 -3.12 -19.89 -6.95
CA GLU A 126 -2.33 -19.14 -5.97
C GLU A 126 -3.09 -17.90 -5.50
N LEU A 127 -3.80 -17.23 -6.43
CA LEU A 127 -4.72 -16.14 -6.10
C LEU A 127 -5.84 -16.63 -5.17
N GLU A 128 -6.48 -17.76 -5.50
CA GLU A 128 -7.54 -18.38 -4.68
C GLU A 128 -7.04 -18.72 -3.28
N TYR A 129 -5.86 -19.35 -3.18
CA TYR A 129 -5.25 -19.65 -1.89
C TYR A 129 -5.06 -18.38 -1.04
N ALA A 130 -4.48 -17.33 -1.62
CA ALA A 130 -4.25 -16.07 -0.93
C ALA A 130 -5.55 -15.39 -0.50
N LEU A 131 -6.63 -15.44 -1.31
CA LEU A 131 -7.94 -14.92 -0.91
C LEU A 131 -8.54 -15.70 0.27
N ASN A 132 -8.41 -17.02 0.26
CA ASN A 132 -8.96 -17.88 1.32
C ASN A 132 -8.21 -17.74 2.64
N ASP A 133 -6.88 -17.60 2.60
CA ASP A 133 -6.04 -17.39 3.78
C ASP A 133 -6.22 -15.97 4.33
N SER A 134 -6.09 -14.97 3.46
CA SER A 134 -6.10 -13.58 3.89
C SER A 134 -7.49 -13.01 4.05
N LYS A 135 -8.57 -13.57 3.48
CA LYS A 135 -9.96 -13.08 3.60
C LYS A 135 -10.04 -11.54 3.55
N PRO A 136 -9.60 -10.92 2.44
CA PRO A 136 -9.66 -9.48 2.30
C PRO A 136 -11.11 -9.03 2.18
N LYS A 137 -11.39 -7.77 2.53
CA LYS A 137 -12.71 -7.15 2.31
C LYS A 137 -12.84 -6.61 0.88
N VAL A 138 -11.73 -6.10 0.35
CA VAL A 138 -11.63 -5.53 -0.99
C VAL A 138 -10.42 -6.14 -1.70
N VAL A 139 -10.54 -6.40 -3.00
CA VAL A 139 -9.43 -6.72 -3.89
C VAL A 139 -9.37 -5.66 -5.00
N ILE A 140 -8.23 -4.99 -5.12
CA ILE A 140 -7.93 -4.07 -6.22
C ILE A 140 -7.06 -4.83 -7.22
N ALA A 141 -7.53 -4.97 -8.46
CA ALA A 141 -6.86 -5.77 -9.47
C ALA A 141 -6.69 -5.03 -10.80
N ASP A 142 -5.57 -5.27 -11.49
CA ASP A 142 -5.49 -4.88 -12.90
C ASP A 142 -6.32 -5.82 -13.78
N LYS A 143 -6.51 -5.44 -15.05
CA LYS A 143 -7.37 -6.17 -16.00
C LYS A 143 -7.16 -7.69 -15.99
N GLU A 144 -5.92 -8.15 -16.13
CA GLU A 144 -5.60 -9.58 -16.26
C GLU A 144 -5.89 -10.35 -14.96
N ARG A 145 -5.53 -9.79 -13.80
CA ARG A 145 -5.88 -10.40 -12.50
C ARG A 145 -7.37 -10.34 -12.24
N LEU A 146 -8.05 -9.27 -12.64
CA LEU A 146 -9.50 -9.13 -12.51
C LEU A 146 -10.23 -10.24 -13.28
N GLU A 147 -9.78 -10.56 -14.50
CA GLU A 147 -10.34 -11.66 -15.30
C GLU A 147 -10.19 -13.01 -14.57
N GLN A 148 -9.02 -13.31 -14.00
CA GLN A 148 -8.81 -14.52 -13.20
C GLN A 148 -9.67 -14.57 -11.93
N LEU A 149 -9.82 -13.43 -11.25
CA LEU A 149 -10.58 -13.33 -10.00
C LEU A 149 -12.09 -13.46 -10.22
N ILE A 150 -12.61 -13.00 -11.36
CA ILE A 150 -14.02 -13.14 -11.71
C ILE A 150 -14.42 -14.62 -11.85
N GLU A 151 -13.53 -15.47 -12.36
CA GLU A 151 -13.76 -16.92 -12.46
C GLU A 151 -13.93 -17.59 -11.08
N LEU A 152 -13.40 -16.97 -10.02
CA LEU A 152 -13.47 -17.47 -8.64
C LEU A 152 -14.70 -16.94 -7.87
N ARG A 153 -15.51 -16.07 -8.47
CA ARG A 153 -16.56 -15.29 -7.78
C ARG A 153 -17.83 -16.09 -7.44
N ASP A 154 -17.94 -17.36 -7.84
CA ASP A 154 -19.10 -18.23 -7.57
C ASP A 154 -19.28 -18.61 -6.07
N SER A 155 -18.53 -18.00 -5.16
CA SER A 155 -18.63 -18.16 -3.71
C SER A 155 -19.45 -17.04 -3.07
N ASP A 156 -20.40 -17.40 -2.19
CA ASP A 156 -21.31 -16.47 -1.48
C ASP A 156 -20.59 -15.43 -0.58
N ALA A 157 -19.27 -15.53 -0.41
CA ALA A 157 -18.46 -14.65 0.44
C ALA A 157 -17.27 -14.01 -0.29
N PHE A 158 -17.40 -13.73 -1.59
CA PHE A 158 -16.33 -13.12 -2.38
C PHE A 158 -16.09 -11.64 -2.01
N PRO A 159 -14.83 -11.18 -1.88
CA PRO A 159 -14.52 -9.78 -1.58
C PRO A 159 -15.03 -8.82 -2.66
N GLN A 160 -15.19 -7.54 -2.29
CA GLN A 160 -15.51 -6.51 -3.26
C GLN A 160 -14.35 -6.33 -4.25
N LEU A 161 -14.64 -6.46 -5.54
CA LEU A 161 -13.65 -6.29 -6.60
C LEU A 161 -13.63 -4.86 -7.14
N VAL A 162 -12.44 -4.29 -7.27
CA VAL A 162 -12.17 -2.99 -7.89
C VAL A 162 -11.17 -3.19 -9.02
N GLY A 163 -11.55 -2.79 -10.23
CA GLY A 163 -10.70 -2.87 -11.41
C GLY A 163 -9.89 -1.58 -11.60
N VAL A 164 -8.61 -1.73 -11.93
CA VAL A 164 -7.70 -0.65 -12.31
C VAL A 164 -7.24 -0.87 -13.74
N ARG A 165 -7.22 0.22 -14.54
CA ARG A 165 -6.86 0.16 -15.97
C ARG A 165 -7.63 -0.93 -16.73
N ALA A 166 -8.89 -1.14 -16.36
CA ALA A 166 -9.82 -2.09 -16.97
C ALA A 166 -10.91 -1.34 -17.74
N GLU A 167 -11.38 -1.91 -18.85
CA GLU A 167 -12.46 -1.27 -19.63
C GLU A 167 -13.81 -1.38 -18.90
N THR A 168 -14.55 -0.27 -18.86
CA THR A 168 -15.81 -0.12 -18.12
C THR A 168 -16.91 -1.12 -18.56
N ASN A 169 -16.83 -1.67 -19.78
CA ASN A 169 -17.83 -2.60 -20.31
C ASN A 169 -17.77 -4.01 -19.71
N GLN A 170 -16.64 -4.44 -19.11
CA GLN A 170 -16.58 -5.68 -18.33
C GLN A 170 -17.09 -5.47 -16.88
N LEU A 171 -17.11 -4.23 -16.40
CA LEU A 171 -17.44 -3.87 -15.02
C LEU A 171 -18.95 -3.64 -14.80
N MET A 172 -19.75 -3.32 -15.84
CA MET A 172 -21.19 -3.08 -15.69
C MET A 172 -22.05 -4.30 -15.29
N LEU A 173 -21.48 -5.51 -15.21
CA LEU A 173 -22.14 -6.70 -14.62
C LEU A 173 -21.87 -6.85 -13.11
N LEU A 174 -21.06 -5.96 -12.52
CA LEU A 174 -20.52 -6.06 -11.17
C LEU A 174 -20.70 -4.69 -10.50
N SER A 175 -21.26 -4.63 -9.30
CA SER A 175 -21.55 -3.40 -8.56
C SER A 175 -20.30 -2.64 -8.05
N GLY A 176 -19.19 -2.63 -8.80
CA GLY A 176 -17.90 -2.03 -8.45
C GLY A 176 -17.50 -0.90 -9.40
N MET A 177 -16.94 0.17 -8.84
CA MET A 177 -16.47 1.35 -9.56
C MET A 177 -15.03 1.15 -10.05
N CYS A 178 -14.64 1.88 -11.12
CA CYS A 178 -13.27 1.94 -11.62
C CYS A 178 -12.49 3.02 -10.86
N LEU A 179 -11.26 2.71 -10.44
CA LEU A 179 -10.27 3.69 -9.98
C LEU A 179 -9.26 3.99 -11.10
#